data_AF-A0A9D7UC19-F1
#
_entry.id   AF-A0A9D7UC19-F1
#
_cell.length_a   1.000
_cell.length_b   1.000
_cell.length_c   1.000
_cell.angle_alpha   90.00
_cell.angle_beta   90.00
_cell.angle_gamma   90.00
#
_symmetry.space_group_name_H-M   'P 1'
#
loop_
_entity.id
_entity.type
_entity.pdbx_description
1 polymer ?
#
loop_
_entity_poly.entity_id
_entity_poly.type
_entity_poly.pdbx_seq_one_letter_code
_entity_poly.pdbx_strand_id
1 'polypeptide(L)'
;MRYFIVIFFTGILVVGAGLIYLYSQVRFDAYKIIDYQPELSTQLYDKNGELVANIFDKYHRLYATYDEIPPRLIEALIAIEDTAYFEHNGVNLEAIFRALIKDIKAMKIVEGGSTITQQLVKNTVLTREKKIIRKLKEALLAFKIEKVLTKEEILERYFNHVYFGHGYYGIKTAALGYFHKNLDTLSLKEMAILVGLPKAPSSYDPTRNIDLSLSRANRVLYRMHALGWIGEKEYRDSLIETPTVYNDTLTKNRAPYVVDEVIKRASAEYKDFKIGGYKVYLSIDLKLQSLAQESLKFGYDEILKRHPEDANNSNTNGALVALDNKNGDILALVGGVDYTK
;
A
#
# COMPACT_ATOMS: atom_id res chain seq x y z
N MET A 1 -2.13 -23.27 -55.21
CA MET A 1 -2.74 -21.95 -54.94
C MET A 1 -3.95 -22.01 -54.01
N ARG A 2 -4.96 -22.86 -54.28
CA ARG A 2 -6.20 -22.96 -53.47
C ARG A 2 -5.97 -23.32 -51.99
N TYR A 3 -5.04 -24.24 -51.70
CA TYR A 3 -4.68 -24.63 -50.33
C TYR A 3 -3.98 -23.53 -49.53
N PHE A 4 -3.13 -22.71 -50.17
CA PHE A 4 -2.47 -21.57 -49.52
C PHE A 4 -3.48 -20.48 -49.12
N ILE A 5 -4.48 -20.24 -49.96
CA ILE A 5 -5.57 -19.31 -49.66
C ILE A 5 -6.40 -19.81 -48.47
N VAL A 6 -6.77 -21.10 -48.46
CA VAL A 6 -7.52 -21.69 -47.34
C VAL A 6 -6.72 -21.61 -46.04
N ILE A 7 -5.42 -21.94 -46.05
CA ILE A 7 -4.55 -21.86 -44.86
C ILE A 7 -4.39 -20.42 -44.36
N PHE A 8 -4.30 -19.44 -45.27
CA PHE A 8 -4.21 -18.03 -44.93
C PHE A 8 -5.50 -17.54 -44.24
N PHE A 9 -6.66 -17.86 -44.80
CA PHE A 9 -7.95 -17.46 -44.21
C PHE A 9 -8.26 -18.19 -42.91
N THR A 10 -7.92 -19.48 -42.77
CA THR A 10 -8.04 -20.17 -41.48
C THR A 10 -7.06 -19.62 -40.45
N GLY A 11 -5.84 -19.24 -40.85
CA GLY A 11 -4.89 -18.54 -39.98
C GLY A 11 -5.44 -17.23 -39.45
N ILE A 12 -6.04 -16.39 -40.31
CA ILE A 12 -6.71 -15.15 -39.91
C ILE A 12 -7.89 -15.43 -38.97
N LEU A 13 -8.70 -16.46 -39.25
CA LEU A 13 -9.83 -16.85 -38.41
C LEU A 13 -9.38 -17.30 -37.02
N VAL A 14 -8.30 -18.09 -36.94
CA VAL A 14 -7.74 -18.56 -35.67
C VAL A 14 -7.14 -17.39 -34.87
N VAL A 15 -6.41 -16.48 -35.53
CA VAL A 15 -5.89 -15.27 -34.88
C VAL A 15 -7.03 -14.37 -34.42
N GLY A 16 -8.05 -14.16 -35.26
CA GLY A 16 -9.25 -13.39 -34.94
C GLY A 16 -10.02 -13.97 -33.76
N ALA A 17 -10.27 -15.29 -33.76
CA ALA A 17 -10.90 -15.99 -32.64
C ALA A 17 -10.05 -15.90 -31.36
N GLY A 18 -8.73 -16.00 -31.47
CA GLY A 18 -7.80 -15.81 -30.36
C GLY A 18 -7.84 -14.40 -29.78
N LEU A 19 -7.93 -13.37 -30.63
CA LEU A 19 -8.08 -11.98 -30.22
C LEU A 19 -9.44 -11.71 -29.57
N ILE A 20 -10.53 -12.27 -30.10
CA ILE A 20 -11.87 -12.17 -29.52
C ILE A 20 -11.91 -12.84 -28.14
N TYR A 21 -11.34 -14.05 -28.02
CA TYR A 21 -11.23 -14.75 -26.74
C TYR A 21 -10.44 -13.94 -25.71
N LEU A 22 -9.29 -13.38 -26.13
CA LEU A 22 -8.44 -12.56 -25.27
C LEU A 22 -9.15 -11.25 -24.86
N TYR A 23 -9.91 -10.63 -25.77
CA TYR A 23 -10.73 -9.46 -25.50
C TYR A 23 -11.87 -9.74 -24.52
N SER A 24 -12.51 -10.92 -24.61
CA SER A 24 -13.57 -11.33 -23.68
C SER A 24 -13.05 -11.49 -22.24
N GLN A 25 -11.86 -12.06 -22.07
CA GLN A 25 -11.22 -12.19 -20.75
C GLN A 25 -10.89 -10.81 -20.16
N VAL A 26 -10.31 -9.93 -20.98
CA VAL A 26 -9.97 -8.55 -20.63
C VAL A 26 -11.19 -7.73 -20.18
N ARG A 27 -12.41 -8.04 -20.64
CA ARG A 27 -13.62 -7.30 -20.22
C ARG A 27 -13.90 -7.42 -18.72
N PHE A 28 -13.80 -8.61 -18.15
CA PHE A 28 -14.06 -8.81 -16.72
C PHE A 28 -12.93 -8.23 -15.85
N ASP A 29 -11.69 -8.36 -16.31
CA ASP A 29 -10.53 -7.80 -15.63
C ASP A 29 -10.57 -6.27 -15.56
N ALA A 30 -11.05 -5.60 -16.61
CA ALA A 30 -11.22 -4.15 -16.60
C ALA A 30 -12.20 -3.68 -15.52
N TYR A 31 -13.26 -4.46 -15.24
CA TYR A 31 -14.29 -4.07 -14.27
C TYR A 31 -13.73 -3.95 -12.85
N LYS A 32 -12.78 -4.80 -12.46
CA LYS A 32 -12.11 -4.70 -11.14
C LYS A 32 -11.32 -3.39 -10.96
N ILE A 33 -10.90 -2.78 -12.06
CA ILE A 33 -10.18 -1.51 -12.04
C ILE A 33 -11.16 -0.36 -12.21
N ILE A 34 -12.27 -0.52 -12.96
CA ILE A 34 -13.29 0.52 -13.20
C ILE A 34 -14.24 0.70 -12.00
N ASP A 35 -14.67 -0.39 -11.38
CA ASP A 35 -15.43 -0.39 -10.12
C ASP A 35 -14.49 -0.77 -8.98
N TYR A 36 -13.63 0.18 -8.62
CA TYR A 36 -12.52 -0.06 -7.71
C TYR A 36 -12.99 -0.03 -6.25
N GLN A 37 -13.20 -1.21 -5.68
CA GLN A 37 -13.56 -1.44 -4.27
C GLN A 37 -12.47 -2.26 -3.58
N PRO A 38 -11.33 -1.65 -3.20
CA PRO A 38 -10.25 -2.36 -2.52
C PRO A 38 -10.64 -2.77 -1.10
N GLU A 39 -10.07 -3.87 -0.60
CA GLU A 39 -10.07 -4.15 0.84
C GLU A 39 -9.29 -3.04 1.58
N LEU A 40 -9.91 -2.46 2.61
CA LEU A 40 -9.38 -1.37 3.42
C LEU A 40 -9.26 -1.77 4.89
N SER A 41 -8.18 -1.34 5.53
CA SER A 41 -7.96 -1.56 6.96
C SER A 41 -8.91 -0.73 7.80
N THR A 42 -9.50 -1.35 8.80
CA THR A 42 -10.27 -0.68 9.84
C THR A 42 -9.32 -0.13 10.91
N GLN A 43 -9.56 1.10 11.35
CA GLN A 43 -8.74 1.79 12.34
C GLN A 43 -9.52 1.95 13.63
N LEU A 44 -8.92 1.53 14.75
CA LEU A 44 -9.47 1.70 16.08
C LEU A 44 -8.78 2.88 16.76
N TYR A 45 -9.56 3.79 17.31
CA TYR A 45 -9.09 4.98 18.03
C TYR A 45 -9.58 4.96 19.47
N ASP A 46 -8.76 5.50 20.37
CA ASP A 46 -9.14 5.71 21.75
C ASP A 46 -10.05 6.94 21.88
N LYS A 47 -10.52 7.22 23.09
CA LYS A 47 -11.43 8.35 23.35
C LYS A 47 -10.81 9.73 23.05
N ASN A 48 -9.48 9.81 22.97
CA ASN A 48 -8.73 11.02 22.66
C ASN A 48 -8.37 11.13 21.17
N GLY A 49 -8.76 10.14 20.35
CA GLY A 49 -8.45 10.08 18.93
C GLY A 49 -7.07 9.50 18.62
N GLU A 50 -6.37 8.92 19.59
CA GLU A 50 -5.11 8.22 19.36
C GLU A 50 -5.35 6.86 18.72
N LEU A 51 -4.51 6.46 17.75
CA LEU A 51 -4.61 5.15 17.11
C LEU A 51 -4.28 4.03 18.12
N VAL A 52 -5.23 3.11 18.29
CA VAL A 52 -5.13 1.92 19.14
C VAL A 52 -4.59 0.73 18.33
N ALA A 53 -5.17 0.48 17.16
CA ALA A 53 -4.78 -0.61 16.28
C ALA A 53 -5.31 -0.44 14.85
N ASN A 54 -4.60 -1.04 13.89
CA ASN A 54 -5.09 -1.30 12.54
C ASN A 54 -5.54 -2.76 12.42
N ILE A 55 -6.76 -2.97 11.92
CA ILE A 55 -7.37 -4.28 11.70
C ILE A 55 -7.49 -4.53 10.20
N PHE A 56 -6.94 -5.65 9.74
CA PHE A 56 -7.00 -6.07 8.34
C PHE A 56 -6.90 -7.59 8.22
N ASP A 57 -7.27 -8.14 7.06
CA ASP A 57 -7.08 -9.55 6.73
C ASP A 57 -5.74 -9.76 5.99
N LYS A 58 -5.71 -9.43 4.68
CA LYS A 58 -4.51 -9.65 3.83
C LYS A 58 -3.72 -8.38 3.55
N TYR A 59 -4.42 -7.26 3.37
CA TYR A 59 -3.83 -6.02 2.88
C TYR A 59 -3.97 -4.93 3.94
N HIS A 60 -2.84 -4.46 4.47
CA HIS A 60 -2.84 -3.22 5.23
C HIS A 60 -2.93 -2.05 4.24
N ARG A 61 -4.10 -1.42 4.14
CA ARG A 61 -4.41 -0.37 3.17
C ARG A 61 -5.33 0.68 3.77
N LEU A 62 -4.89 1.93 3.72
CA LEU A 62 -5.70 3.12 3.99
C LEU A 62 -5.90 3.87 2.67
N TYR A 63 -7.13 4.30 2.44
CA TYR A 63 -7.48 4.99 1.21
C TYR A 63 -7.10 6.48 1.27
N ALA A 64 -6.51 6.97 0.19
CA ALA A 64 -6.30 8.39 -0.09
C ALA A 64 -7.14 8.80 -1.29
N THR A 65 -8.00 9.81 -1.16
CA THR A 65 -8.61 10.41 -2.35
C THR A 65 -7.56 11.20 -3.14
N TYR A 66 -7.81 11.46 -4.42
CA TYR A 66 -6.90 12.20 -5.29
C TYR A 66 -6.51 13.56 -4.68
N ASP A 67 -7.48 14.26 -4.09
CA ASP A 67 -7.25 15.56 -3.44
C ASP A 67 -6.39 15.49 -2.17
N GLU A 68 -6.28 14.32 -1.53
CA GLU A 68 -5.35 14.11 -0.41
C GLU A 68 -3.91 13.86 -0.89
N ILE A 69 -3.70 13.60 -2.18
CA ILE A 69 -2.39 13.29 -2.76
C ILE A 69 -1.68 14.60 -3.17
N PRO A 70 -0.51 14.92 -2.57
CA PRO A 70 0.20 16.15 -2.89
C PRO A 70 0.56 16.23 -4.38
N PRO A 71 0.43 17.39 -5.04
CA PRO A 71 0.81 17.56 -6.43
C PRO A 71 2.27 17.16 -6.71
N ARG A 72 3.19 17.49 -5.78
CA ARG A 72 4.61 17.10 -5.88
C ARG A 72 4.82 15.58 -5.91
N LEU A 73 3.94 14.81 -5.26
CA LEU A 73 4.01 13.35 -5.27
C LEU A 73 3.56 12.78 -6.61
N ILE A 74 2.52 13.38 -7.21
CA ILE A 74 2.05 13.05 -8.57
C ILE A 74 3.14 13.38 -9.60
N GLU A 75 3.71 14.58 -9.53
CA GLU A 75 4.83 14.99 -10.37
C GLU A 75 6.02 14.05 -10.24
N ALA A 76 6.42 13.68 -9.02
CA ALA A 76 7.51 12.75 -8.80
C ALA A 76 7.26 11.39 -9.49
N LEU A 77 6.04 10.84 -9.40
CA LEU A 77 5.67 9.61 -10.06
C LEU A 77 5.74 9.73 -11.60
N ILE A 78 5.13 10.78 -12.15
CA ILE A 78 5.11 11.02 -13.61
C ILE A 78 6.53 11.25 -14.13
N ALA A 79 7.39 11.97 -13.41
CA ALA A 79 8.75 12.27 -13.82
C ALA A 79 9.61 11.01 -14.03
N ILE A 80 9.41 9.99 -13.19
CA ILE A 80 10.23 8.77 -13.20
C ILE A 80 9.58 7.61 -13.96
N GLU A 81 8.25 7.49 -13.96
CA GLU A 81 7.55 6.35 -14.58
C GLU A 81 7.00 6.68 -15.97
N ASP A 82 6.44 7.88 -16.20
CA ASP A 82 5.67 8.16 -17.42
C ASP A 82 5.52 9.66 -17.72
N THR A 83 6.55 10.30 -18.27
CA THR A 83 6.59 11.77 -18.43
C THR A 83 5.49 12.34 -19.35
N ALA A 84 4.98 11.55 -20.29
CA ALA A 84 3.90 11.95 -21.20
C ALA A 84 2.53 11.41 -20.73
N TYR A 85 2.38 11.13 -19.43
CA TYR A 85 1.20 10.45 -18.89
C TYR A 85 -0.12 11.10 -19.30
N PHE A 86 -0.21 12.42 -19.27
CA PHE A 86 -1.44 13.14 -19.63
C PHE A 86 -1.68 13.26 -21.15
N GLU A 87 -0.71 12.87 -21.98
CA GLU A 87 -0.77 13.07 -23.44
C GLU A 87 -1.24 11.83 -24.20
N HIS A 88 -1.07 10.63 -23.61
CA HIS A 88 -1.41 9.37 -24.27
C HIS A 88 -2.66 8.70 -23.69
N ASN A 89 -3.24 7.75 -24.45
CA ASN A 89 -4.44 7.00 -24.07
C ASN A 89 -4.11 5.57 -23.62
N GLY A 90 -3.38 5.42 -22.51
CA GLY A 90 -3.07 4.13 -21.88
C GLY A 90 -1.77 3.47 -22.33
N VAL A 91 -1.32 3.72 -23.56
CA VAL A 91 -0.06 3.20 -24.08
C VAL A 91 0.74 4.32 -24.73
N ASN A 92 2.01 4.44 -24.33
CA ASN A 92 2.93 5.41 -24.88
C ASN A 92 3.79 4.76 -25.99
N LEU A 93 3.37 4.93 -27.25
CA LEU A 93 4.06 4.35 -28.40
C LEU A 93 5.48 4.92 -28.55
N GLU A 94 5.65 6.23 -28.33
CA GLU A 94 6.97 6.87 -28.41
C GLU A 94 7.94 6.32 -27.37
N ALA A 95 7.48 6.11 -26.13
CA ALA A 95 8.26 5.49 -25.08
C ALA A 95 8.64 4.04 -25.43
N ILE A 96 7.75 3.27 -26.05
CA ILE A 96 8.03 1.91 -26.50
C ILE A 96 9.12 1.91 -27.58
N PHE A 97 8.99 2.76 -28.62
CA PHE A 97 10.00 2.86 -29.68
C PHE A 97 11.36 3.33 -29.14
N ARG A 98 11.36 4.33 -28.26
CA ARG A 98 12.57 4.84 -27.61
C ARG A 98 13.26 3.77 -26.77
N ALA A 99 12.50 3.03 -25.96
CA ALA A 99 13.02 1.92 -25.16
C ALA A 99 13.63 0.83 -26.05
N LEU A 100 12.94 0.44 -27.13
CA LEU A 100 13.43 -0.55 -28.10
C LEU A 100 14.79 -0.13 -28.71
N ILE A 101 14.92 1.13 -29.14
CA ILE A 101 16.18 1.64 -29.73
C ILE A 101 17.31 1.59 -28.69
N LYS A 102 17.06 2.00 -27.44
CA LYS A 102 18.08 1.95 -26.38
C LYS A 102 18.47 0.52 -26.02
N ASP A 103 17.51 -0.38 -25.94
CA ASP A 103 17.75 -1.79 -25.59
C ASP A 103 18.58 -2.50 -26.67
N ILE A 104 18.33 -2.20 -27.95
CA ILE A 104 19.13 -2.70 -29.07
C ILE A 104 20.57 -2.16 -28.98
N LYS A 105 20.74 -0.85 -28.76
CA LYS A 105 22.07 -0.22 -28.63
C LYS A 105 22.86 -0.77 -27.43
N ALA A 106 22.18 -1.07 -26.33
CA ALA A 106 22.80 -1.60 -25.12
C ALA A 106 22.94 -3.14 -25.11
N MET A 107 22.39 -3.83 -26.11
CA MET A 107 22.27 -5.29 -26.19
C MET A 107 21.69 -5.95 -24.92
N LYS A 108 20.89 -5.19 -24.15
CA LYS A 108 20.21 -5.65 -22.93
C LYS A 108 19.00 -4.74 -22.66
N ILE A 109 18.05 -5.22 -21.86
CA ILE A 109 16.90 -4.42 -21.43
C ILE A 109 17.40 -3.38 -20.41
N VAL A 110 17.43 -2.10 -20.81
CA VAL A 110 17.91 -0.97 -19.99
C VAL A 110 16.78 -0.01 -19.65
N GLU A 111 15.77 0.12 -20.52
CA GLU A 111 14.68 1.07 -20.36
C GLU A 111 13.31 0.40 -20.45
N GLY A 112 12.38 0.81 -19.58
CA GLY A 112 11.00 0.36 -19.65
C GLY A 112 10.15 1.33 -20.47
N GLY A 113 9.26 0.80 -21.31
CA GLY A 113 8.25 1.58 -22.04
C GLY A 113 6.82 1.39 -21.49
N SER A 114 6.66 1.00 -20.22
CA SER A 114 5.32 0.76 -19.64
C SER A 114 4.76 2.01 -18.98
N THR A 115 3.49 2.31 -19.25
CA THR A 115 2.77 3.47 -18.68
C THR A 115 2.28 3.20 -17.27
N ILE A 116 1.93 4.25 -16.53
CA ILE A 116 1.32 4.13 -15.18
C ILE A 116 0.06 3.26 -15.23
N THR A 117 -0.79 3.44 -16.24
CA THR A 117 -2.02 2.65 -16.43
C THR A 117 -1.71 1.17 -16.68
N GLN A 118 -0.68 0.85 -17.48
CA GLN A 118 -0.23 -0.54 -17.65
C GLN A 118 0.30 -1.14 -16.34
N GLN A 119 0.97 -0.33 -15.51
CA GLN A 119 1.44 -0.76 -14.20
C GLN A 119 0.28 -1.05 -13.24
N LEU A 120 -0.76 -0.20 -13.20
CA LEU A 120 -1.98 -0.43 -12.42
C LEU A 120 -2.65 -1.75 -12.85
N VAL A 121 -2.82 -1.96 -14.15
CA VAL A 121 -3.39 -3.20 -14.70
C VAL A 121 -2.59 -4.42 -14.24
N LYS A 122 -1.27 -4.38 -14.44
CA LYS A 122 -0.36 -5.46 -14.05
C LYS A 122 -0.52 -5.81 -12.57
N ASN A 123 -0.59 -4.80 -11.70
CA ASN A 123 -0.64 -4.99 -10.25
C ASN A 123 -2.03 -5.43 -9.73
N THR A 124 -3.10 -5.21 -10.50
CA THR A 124 -4.48 -5.49 -10.05
C THR A 124 -5.00 -6.84 -10.51
N VAL A 125 -4.78 -7.20 -11.77
CA VAL A 125 -5.51 -8.33 -12.38
C VAL A 125 -4.63 -9.43 -13.00
N LEU A 126 -3.33 -9.19 -13.19
CA LEU A 126 -2.47 -10.13 -13.96
C LEU A 126 -1.34 -10.73 -13.11
N THR A 127 -1.47 -11.99 -12.69
CA THR A 127 -0.44 -12.63 -11.82
C THR A 127 0.16 -13.94 -12.36
N ARG A 128 -0.38 -14.58 -13.41
CA ARG A 128 0.01 -15.96 -13.79
C ARG A 128 0.22 -16.26 -15.29
N GLU A 129 0.48 -15.25 -16.12
CA GLU A 129 0.54 -15.42 -17.58
C GLU A 129 1.95 -15.35 -18.19
N LYS A 130 2.14 -15.99 -19.36
CA LYS A 130 3.36 -15.85 -20.19
C LYS A 130 3.61 -14.36 -20.49
N LYS A 131 4.87 -13.92 -20.35
CA LYS A 131 5.27 -12.49 -20.37
C LYS A 131 4.74 -11.71 -21.59
N ILE A 132 4.74 -12.29 -22.79
CA ILE A 132 4.30 -11.63 -24.03
C ILE A 132 2.78 -11.46 -24.06
N ILE A 133 2.03 -12.53 -23.78
CA ILE A 133 0.55 -12.50 -23.74
C ILE A 133 0.09 -11.51 -22.66
N ARG A 134 0.73 -11.55 -21.49
CA ARG A 134 0.48 -10.62 -20.40
C ARG A 134 0.67 -9.17 -20.83
N LYS A 135 1.76 -8.85 -21.55
CA LYS A 135 2.02 -7.49 -22.02
C LYS A 135 1.01 -7.00 -23.06
N LEU A 136 0.52 -7.88 -23.93
CA LEU A 136 -0.59 -7.54 -24.84
C LEU A 136 -1.88 -7.25 -24.07
N LYS A 137 -2.21 -8.07 -23.05
CA LYS A 137 -3.35 -7.81 -22.17
C LYS A 137 -3.22 -6.49 -21.41
N GLU A 138 -2.04 -6.19 -20.87
CA GLU A 138 -1.76 -4.91 -20.19
C GLU A 138 -2.07 -3.72 -21.10
N ALA A 139 -1.63 -3.75 -22.36
CA ALA A 139 -1.89 -2.69 -23.32
C ALA A 139 -3.38 -2.54 -23.67
N LEU A 140 -4.07 -3.65 -23.94
CA LEU A 140 -5.51 -3.65 -24.27
C LEU A 140 -6.37 -3.18 -23.10
N LEU A 141 -6.06 -3.64 -21.88
CA LEU A 141 -6.72 -3.21 -20.65
C LEU A 141 -6.47 -1.74 -20.37
N ALA A 142 -5.21 -1.28 -20.49
CA ALA A 142 -4.89 0.13 -20.25
C ALA A 142 -5.68 1.05 -21.19
N PHE A 143 -5.71 0.75 -22.49
CA PHE A 143 -6.51 1.51 -23.45
C PHE A 143 -8.01 1.50 -23.12
N LYS A 144 -8.54 0.37 -22.65
CA LYS A 144 -9.95 0.26 -22.27
C LYS A 144 -10.28 1.05 -21.01
N ILE A 145 -9.41 1.03 -20.02
CA ILE A 145 -9.59 1.74 -18.75
C ILE A 145 -9.55 3.25 -18.97
N GLU A 146 -8.62 3.76 -19.77
CA GLU A 146 -8.52 5.20 -20.06
C GLU A 146 -9.67 5.75 -20.92
N LYS A 147 -10.49 4.89 -21.52
CA LYS A 147 -11.74 5.32 -22.17
C LYS A 147 -12.89 5.58 -21.21
N VAL A 148 -12.77 5.09 -19.98
CA VAL A 148 -13.84 5.12 -18.98
C VAL A 148 -13.44 5.98 -17.79
N LEU A 149 -12.18 5.92 -17.37
CA LEU A 149 -11.65 6.66 -16.23
C LEU A 149 -10.82 7.87 -16.67
N THR A 150 -10.86 8.93 -15.88
CA THR A 150 -9.96 10.07 -16.03
C THR A 150 -8.54 9.72 -15.57
N LYS A 151 -7.58 10.58 -15.90
CA LYS A 151 -6.17 10.43 -15.49
C LYS A 151 -6.04 10.52 -13.96
N GLU A 152 -6.79 11.41 -13.34
CA GLU A 152 -6.85 11.60 -11.90
C GLU A 152 -7.37 10.35 -11.19
N GLU A 153 -8.47 9.76 -11.68
CA GLU A 153 -9.02 8.51 -11.13
C GLU A 153 -8.03 7.34 -11.26
N ILE A 154 -7.28 7.27 -12.36
CA ILE A 154 -6.25 6.23 -12.54
C ILE A 154 -5.09 6.45 -11.57
N LEU A 155 -4.64 7.69 -11.38
CA LEU A 155 -3.58 8.01 -10.41
C LEU A 155 -4.03 7.69 -8.98
N GLU A 156 -5.24 8.07 -8.59
CA GLU A 156 -5.83 7.73 -7.29
C GLU A 156 -5.81 6.21 -7.07
N ARG A 157 -6.31 5.43 -8.03
CA ARG A 157 -6.33 3.96 -7.95
C ARG A 157 -4.92 3.38 -7.93
N TYR A 158 -3.99 3.92 -8.72
CA TYR A 158 -2.58 3.52 -8.69
C TYR A 158 -1.98 3.73 -7.30
N PHE A 159 -2.10 4.93 -6.74
CA PHE A 159 -1.54 5.26 -5.44
C PHE A 159 -2.18 4.46 -4.31
N ASN A 160 -3.44 4.02 -4.43
CA ASN A 160 -4.10 3.18 -3.42
C ASN A 160 -3.84 1.68 -3.59
N HIS A 161 -3.56 1.20 -4.81
CA HIS A 161 -3.44 -0.24 -5.07
C HIS A 161 -2.01 -0.76 -4.89
N VAL A 162 -1.02 0.06 -5.25
CA VAL A 162 0.39 -0.33 -5.33
C VAL A 162 0.95 -0.78 -3.97
N TYR A 163 1.81 -1.80 -4.01
CA TYR A 163 2.57 -2.28 -2.87
C TYR A 163 3.87 -1.48 -2.70
N PHE A 164 4.07 -0.88 -1.53
CA PHE A 164 5.20 -0.01 -1.20
C PHE A 164 6.24 -0.70 -0.31
N GLY A 165 6.18 -2.02 -0.14
CA GLY A 165 7.11 -2.74 0.74
C GLY A 165 6.61 -2.80 2.19
N HIS A 166 7.31 -3.56 3.03
CA HIS A 166 6.98 -3.75 4.45
C HIS A 166 5.50 -4.04 4.78
N GLY A 167 4.72 -4.67 3.89
CA GLY A 167 3.29 -4.92 4.10
C GLY A 167 2.36 -3.73 3.82
N TYR A 168 2.89 -2.58 3.40
CA TYR A 168 2.11 -1.38 3.10
C TYR A 168 1.55 -1.41 1.67
N TYR A 169 0.22 -1.46 1.56
CA TYR A 169 -0.51 -1.26 0.31
C TYR A 169 -1.15 0.12 0.32
N GLY A 170 -0.91 0.88 -0.73
CA GLY A 170 -1.38 2.26 -0.83
C GLY A 170 -0.43 3.28 -0.20
N ILE A 171 -0.41 4.48 -0.79
CA ILE A 171 0.56 5.53 -0.48
C ILE A 171 0.38 6.11 0.93
N LYS A 172 -0.87 6.25 1.38
CA LYS A 172 -1.22 6.76 2.72
C LYS A 172 -0.72 5.83 3.82
N THR A 173 -0.94 4.54 3.63
CA THR A 173 -0.42 3.49 4.50
C THR A 173 1.10 3.56 4.59
N ALA A 174 1.77 3.70 3.46
CA ALA A 174 3.23 3.76 3.40
C ALA A 174 3.80 5.02 4.07
N ALA A 175 3.16 6.19 3.87
CA ALA A 175 3.56 7.45 4.51
C ALA A 175 3.43 7.37 6.04
N LEU A 176 2.29 6.88 6.54
CA LEU A 176 2.07 6.68 7.97
C LEU A 176 2.95 5.59 8.56
N GLY A 177 3.26 4.56 7.78
CA GLY A 177 4.10 3.43 8.17
C GLY A 177 5.57 3.80 8.29
N TYR A 178 6.15 4.34 7.23
CA TYR A 178 7.59 4.66 7.16
C TYR A 178 7.96 5.97 7.86
N PHE A 179 7.10 6.99 7.84
CA PHE A 179 7.45 8.35 8.28
C PHE A 179 6.59 8.90 9.40
N HIS A 180 5.50 8.21 9.78
CA HIS A 180 4.48 8.69 10.72
C HIS A 180 3.87 10.05 10.32
N LYS A 181 3.77 10.29 9.00
CA LYS A 181 3.30 11.55 8.43
C LYS A 181 2.05 11.37 7.59
N ASN A 182 1.20 12.40 7.61
CA ASN A 182 0.16 12.57 6.60
C ASN A 182 0.81 12.95 5.26
N LEU A 183 0.09 12.72 4.16
CA LEU A 183 0.65 12.93 2.82
C LEU A 183 1.07 14.38 2.57
N ASP A 184 0.30 15.34 3.07
CA ASP A 184 0.51 16.78 2.95
C ASP A 184 1.72 17.32 3.74
N THR A 185 2.24 16.55 4.69
CA THR A 185 3.41 16.94 5.51
C THR A 185 4.71 16.23 5.11
N LEU A 186 4.66 15.41 4.06
CA LEU A 186 5.85 14.75 3.52
C LEU A 186 6.83 15.77 2.92
N SER A 187 8.11 15.55 3.13
CA SER A 187 9.15 16.26 2.40
C SER A 187 9.29 15.73 0.96
N LEU A 188 9.93 16.51 0.09
CA LEU A 188 10.18 16.07 -1.28
C LEU A 188 11.06 14.80 -1.33
N LYS A 189 12.00 14.64 -0.39
CA LYS A 189 12.77 13.40 -0.26
C LYS A 189 11.90 12.21 0.12
N GLU A 190 11.02 12.37 1.10
CA GLU A 190 10.10 11.30 1.54
C GLU A 190 9.17 10.89 0.39
N MET A 191 8.62 11.86 -0.34
CA MET A 191 7.82 11.61 -1.56
C MET A 191 8.64 10.83 -2.62
N ALA A 192 9.89 11.24 -2.87
CA ALA A 192 10.78 10.58 -3.81
C ALA A 192 11.16 9.16 -3.39
N ILE A 193 11.31 8.91 -2.08
CA ILE A 193 11.48 7.55 -1.53
C ILE A 193 10.25 6.72 -1.87
N LEU A 194 9.04 7.16 -1.49
CA LEU A 194 7.80 6.42 -1.69
C LEU A 194 7.58 6.08 -3.17
N VAL A 195 7.75 7.05 -4.07
CA VAL A 195 7.63 6.85 -5.53
C VAL A 195 8.70 5.89 -6.07
N GLY A 196 9.85 5.79 -5.41
CA GLY A 196 10.92 4.87 -5.78
C GLY A 196 10.64 3.40 -5.51
N LEU A 197 9.79 3.10 -4.51
CA LEU A 197 9.56 1.75 -3.97
C LEU A 197 8.89 0.77 -4.96
N PRO A 198 7.82 1.14 -5.70
CA PRO A 198 7.03 0.20 -6.51
C PRO A 198 7.84 -0.62 -7.53
N LYS A 199 8.98 -0.09 -7.98
CA LYS A 199 9.87 -0.77 -8.92
C LYS A 199 10.44 -2.07 -8.36
N ALA A 200 10.84 -2.07 -7.08
CA ALA A 200 11.38 -3.24 -6.39
C ALA A 200 11.14 -3.07 -4.87
N PRO A 201 9.90 -3.26 -4.40
CA PRO A 201 9.49 -2.84 -3.05
C PRO A 201 10.33 -3.47 -1.94
N SER A 202 10.71 -4.75 -2.09
CA SER A 202 11.54 -5.45 -1.10
C SER A 202 13.01 -5.02 -1.10
N SER A 203 13.55 -4.57 -2.24
CA SER A 203 14.95 -4.17 -2.37
C SER A 203 15.16 -2.72 -1.96
N TYR A 204 14.21 -1.84 -2.27
CA TYR A 204 14.25 -0.42 -1.95
C TYR A 204 13.56 -0.09 -0.61
N ASP A 205 13.07 -1.09 0.11
CA ASP A 205 12.47 -0.94 1.43
C ASP A 205 13.42 -0.18 2.37
N PRO A 206 13.06 1.03 2.83
CA PRO A 206 13.94 1.88 3.61
C PRO A 206 14.17 1.35 5.03
N THR A 207 13.31 0.44 5.54
CA THR A 207 13.52 -0.22 6.84
C THR A 207 14.61 -1.28 6.79
N ARG A 208 14.93 -1.77 5.58
CA ARG A 208 15.92 -2.84 5.35
C ARG A 208 17.19 -2.34 4.67
N ASN A 209 17.07 -1.43 3.70
CA ASN A 209 18.17 -0.97 2.86
C ASN A 209 18.05 0.54 2.57
N ILE A 210 18.33 1.37 3.57
CA ILE A 210 18.20 2.83 3.45
C ILE A 210 19.06 3.42 2.32
N ASP A 211 20.29 2.94 2.11
CA ASP A 211 21.18 3.46 1.07
C ASP A 211 20.64 3.22 -0.35
N LEU A 212 20.08 2.03 -0.60
CA LEU A 212 19.45 1.72 -1.89
C LEU A 212 18.18 2.54 -2.11
N SER A 213 17.40 2.75 -1.03
CA SER A 213 16.21 3.58 -1.04
C SER A 213 16.54 5.04 -1.39
N LEU A 214 17.53 5.63 -0.69
CA LEU A 214 18.02 6.98 -0.95
C LEU A 214 18.61 7.14 -2.35
N SER A 215 19.38 6.17 -2.82
CA SER A 215 19.90 6.17 -4.20
C SER A 215 18.78 6.17 -5.23
N ARG A 216 17.71 5.38 -5.00
CA ARG A 216 16.53 5.37 -5.88
C ARG A 216 15.77 6.69 -5.80
N ALA A 217 15.56 7.26 -4.61
CA ALA A 217 14.92 8.56 -4.42
C ALA A 217 15.69 9.68 -5.13
N ASN A 218 17.03 9.69 -5.02
CA ASN A 218 17.89 10.66 -5.70
C ASN A 218 17.73 10.62 -7.22
N ARG A 219 17.46 9.44 -7.79
CA ARG A 219 17.15 9.32 -9.23
C ARG A 219 15.80 9.94 -9.58
N VAL A 220 14.80 9.86 -8.70
CA VAL A 220 13.50 10.54 -8.89
C VAL A 220 13.72 12.06 -8.87
N LEU A 221 14.40 12.56 -7.84
CA LEU A 221 14.74 13.99 -7.70
C LEU A 221 15.51 14.51 -8.92
N TYR A 222 16.53 13.76 -9.37
CA TYR A 222 17.29 14.12 -10.57
C TYR A 222 16.40 14.22 -11.80
N ARG A 223 15.42 13.31 -11.98
CA ARG A 223 14.49 13.36 -13.11
C ARG A 223 13.56 14.55 -13.03
N MET A 224 13.02 14.87 -11.85
CA MET A 224 12.21 16.08 -11.66
C MET A 224 13.01 17.35 -11.99
N HIS A 225 14.26 17.43 -11.54
CA HIS A 225 15.14 18.55 -11.82
C HIS A 225 15.49 18.66 -13.31
N ALA A 226 15.85 17.54 -13.96
CA ALA A 226 16.20 17.50 -15.38
C ALA A 226 15.02 17.88 -16.29
N LEU A 227 13.78 17.69 -15.84
CA LEU A 227 12.56 18.14 -16.52
C LEU A 227 12.19 19.60 -16.19
N GLY A 228 12.91 20.24 -15.26
CA GLY A 228 12.66 21.62 -14.82
C GLY A 228 11.48 21.77 -13.85
N TRP A 229 10.99 20.69 -13.24
CA TRP A 229 9.80 20.71 -12.36
C TRP A 229 10.12 21.16 -10.93
N ILE A 230 11.40 21.04 -10.54
CA ILE A 230 11.96 21.57 -9.31
C ILE A 230 13.20 22.41 -9.64
N GLY A 231 13.46 23.45 -8.86
CA GLY A 231 14.63 24.31 -9.04
C GLY A 231 15.91 23.70 -8.45
N GLU A 232 17.07 24.24 -8.84
CA GLU A 232 18.39 23.76 -8.36
C GLU A 232 18.51 23.78 -6.83
N LYS A 233 17.96 24.81 -6.16
CA LYS A 233 17.97 24.90 -4.69
C LYS A 233 17.16 23.77 -4.06
N GLU A 234 15.91 23.60 -4.50
CA GLU A 234 15.00 22.54 -4.00
C GLU A 234 15.59 21.15 -4.23
N TYR A 235 16.21 20.93 -5.40
CA TYR A 235 16.93 19.70 -5.72
C TYR A 235 18.11 19.44 -4.77
N ARG A 236 18.99 20.43 -4.56
CA ARG A 236 20.16 20.29 -3.68
C ARG A 236 19.81 20.09 -2.22
N ASP A 237 18.83 20.86 -1.71
CA ASP A 237 18.35 20.74 -0.34
C ASP A 237 17.74 19.34 -0.12
N SER A 238 16.95 18.87 -1.08
CA SER A 238 16.38 17.52 -1.03
C SER A 238 17.48 16.46 -1.10
N LEU A 239 18.51 16.59 -1.93
CA LEU A 239 19.56 15.56 -2.07
C LEU A 239 20.23 15.20 -0.75
N ILE A 240 20.50 16.19 0.11
CA ILE A 240 21.19 16.00 1.39
C ILE A 240 20.26 15.60 2.55
N GLU A 241 18.95 15.73 2.36
CA GLU A 241 17.97 15.31 3.35
C GLU A 241 18.01 13.79 3.55
N THR A 242 18.06 13.36 4.81
CA THR A 242 17.96 11.94 5.22
C THR A 242 16.80 11.79 6.20
N PRO A 243 15.62 11.37 5.72
CA PRO A 243 14.43 11.23 6.57
C PRO A 243 14.59 10.15 7.63
N THR A 244 13.94 10.33 8.77
CA THR A 244 13.78 9.28 9.79
C THR A 244 12.80 8.22 9.30
N VAL A 245 13.20 6.95 9.33
CA VAL A 245 12.39 5.82 8.88
C VAL A 245 12.05 4.93 10.07
N TYR A 246 10.77 4.64 10.25
CA TYR A 246 10.25 3.80 11.31
C TYR A 246 10.03 2.35 10.83
N ASN A 247 10.25 1.40 11.73
CA ASN A 247 10.07 -0.03 11.50
C ASN A 247 9.10 -0.61 12.54
N ASP A 248 7.84 -0.17 12.46
CA ASP A 248 6.80 -0.61 13.38
C ASP A 248 6.11 -1.90 12.89
N THR A 249 5.38 -2.54 13.80
CA THR A 249 4.43 -3.58 13.43
C THR A 249 3.24 -2.97 12.69
N LEU A 250 2.71 -3.70 11.71
CA LEU A 250 1.58 -3.24 10.89
C LEU A 250 0.31 -2.96 11.70
N THR A 251 0.03 -3.81 12.69
CA THR A 251 -1.19 -3.70 13.50
C THR A 251 -1.10 -2.55 14.49
N LYS A 252 0.10 -2.12 14.89
CA LYS A 252 0.35 -1.12 15.95
C LYS A 252 -0.53 -1.36 17.19
N ASN A 253 -0.80 -2.62 17.54
CA ASN A 253 -1.80 -2.97 18.55
C ASN A 253 -1.31 -2.59 19.96
N ARG A 254 -1.86 -1.48 20.50
CA ARG A 254 -1.52 -0.94 21.83
C ARG A 254 -2.42 -1.48 22.96
N ALA A 255 -3.51 -2.17 22.64
CA ALA A 255 -4.46 -2.68 23.63
C ALA A 255 -5.06 -4.04 23.19
N PRO A 256 -4.28 -5.13 23.19
CA PRO A 256 -4.67 -6.36 22.52
C PRO A 256 -5.99 -6.98 22.99
N TYR A 257 -6.24 -7.03 24.30
CA TYR A 257 -7.50 -7.53 24.85
C TYR A 257 -8.71 -6.68 24.45
N VAL A 258 -8.54 -5.35 24.38
CA VAL A 258 -9.59 -4.44 23.89
C VAL A 258 -9.86 -4.73 22.42
N VAL A 259 -8.81 -4.89 21.62
CA VAL A 259 -8.90 -5.18 20.19
C VAL A 259 -9.64 -6.49 19.94
N ASP A 260 -9.32 -7.56 20.68
CA ASP A 260 -10.00 -8.85 20.55
C ASP A 260 -11.50 -8.75 20.86
N GLU A 261 -11.86 -8.05 21.94
CA GLU A 261 -13.27 -7.86 22.30
C GLU A 261 -14.01 -7.02 21.25
N VAL A 262 -13.37 -5.98 20.71
CA VAL A 262 -13.93 -5.16 19.63
C VAL A 262 -14.13 -6.00 18.37
N ILE A 263 -13.13 -6.79 17.95
CA ILE A 263 -13.24 -7.66 16.78
C ILE A 263 -14.37 -8.66 16.98
N LYS A 264 -14.45 -9.31 18.16
CA LYS A 264 -15.49 -10.29 18.49
C LYS A 264 -16.89 -9.70 18.39
N ARG A 265 -17.12 -8.51 18.95
CA ARG A 265 -18.42 -7.83 18.90
C ARG A 265 -18.75 -7.32 17.50
N ALA A 266 -17.83 -6.56 16.90
CA ALA A 266 -18.08 -5.90 15.63
C ALA A 266 -18.22 -6.91 14.48
N SER A 267 -17.45 -8.00 14.47
CA SER A 267 -17.54 -9.01 13.40
C SER A 267 -18.83 -9.82 13.42
N ALA A 268 -19.58 -9.81 14.53
CA ALA A 268 -20.90 -10.43 14.60
C ALA A 268 -21.96 -9.63 13.82
N GLU A 269 -21.79 -8.31 13.75
CA GLU A 269 -22.71 -7.39 13.09
C GLU A 269 -22.21 -7.00 11.68
N TYR A 270 -20.93 -6.70 11.56
CA TYR A 270 -20.27 -6.23 10.34
C TYR A 270 -19.33 -7.32 9.80
N LYS A 271 -19.80 -8.11 8.83
CA LYS A 271 -19.01 -9.22 8.25
C LYS A 271 -17.73 -8.77 7.56
N ASP A 272 -17.72 -7.55 7.05
CA ASP A 272 -16.60 -6.91 6.39
C ASP A 272 -15.76 -6.06 7.35
N PHE A 273 -15.94 -6.17 8.68
CA PHE A 273 -15.28 -5.31 9.67
C PHE A 273 -13.76 -5.18 9.47
N LYS A 274 -13.08 -6.24 9.03
CA LYS A 274 -11.63 -6.23 8.80
C LYS A 274 -11.21 -5.60 7.47
N ILE A 275 -12.12 -5.46 6.51
CA ILE A 275 -11.82 -5.07 5.12
C ILE A 275 -12.67 -3.89 4.61
N GLY A 276 -13.62 -3.40 5.41
CA GLY A 276 -14.57 -2.34 5.05
C GLY A 276 -14.04 -0.92 5.28
N GLY A 277 -12.86 -0.75 5.86
CA GLY A 277 -12.26 0.58 6.07
C GLY A 277 -12.94 1.44 7.14
N TYR A 278 -13.50 0.81 8.18
CA TYR A 278 -14.18 1.53 9.25
C TYR A 278 -13.21 2.36 10.09
N LYS A 279 -13.69 3.48 10.64
CA LYS A 279 -13.05 4.19 11.74
C LYS A 279 -13.90 4.02 12.99
N VAL A 280 -13.35 3.34 13.99
CA VAL A 280 -14.05 3.00 15.22
C VAL A 280 -13.46 3.80 16.36
N TYR A 281 -14.31 4.53 17.08
CA TYR A 281 -13.93 5.30 18.25
C TYR A 281 -14.36 4.56 19.49
N LEU A 282 -13.40 4.23 20.36
CA LEU A 282 -13.59 3.44 21.56
C LEU A 282 -13.67 4.35 22.79
N SER A 283 -14.27 3.86 23.86
CA SER A 283 -14.29 4.54 25.15
C SER A 283 -12.97 4.43 25.93
N ILE A 284 -12.07 3.54 25.49
CA ILE A 284 -10.81 3.31 26.19
C ILE A 284 -9.92 4.55 26.17
N ASP A 285 -9.08 4.67 27.19
CA ASP A 285 -8.04 5.68 27.30
C ASP A 285 -6.68 4.97 27.26
N LEU A 286 -5.87 5.23 26.24
CA LEU A 286 -4.59 4.50 26.09
C LEU A 286 -3.61 4.75 27.24
N LYS A 287 -3.69 5.90 27.90
CA LYS A 287 -2.87 6.17 29.09
C LYS A 287 -3.35 5.34 30.27
N LEU A 288 -4.66 5.27 30.52
CA LEU A 288 -5.20 4.40 31.57
C LEU A 288 -4.97 2.92 31.26
N GLN A 289 -5.05 2.53 29.98
CA GLN A 289 -4.75 1.17 29.53
C GLN A 289 -3.30 0.78 29.86
N SER A 290 -2.32 1.65 29.61
CA SER A 290 -0.92 1.41 29.98
C SER A 290 -0.76 1.26 31.49
N LEU A 291 -1.34 2.18 32.26
CA LEU A 291 -1.29 2.14 33.73
C LEU A 291 -1.94 0.88 34.28
N ALA A 292 -3.05 0.43 33.70
CA ALA A 292 -3.71 -0.82 34.09
C ALA A 292 -2.82 -2.04 33.83
N GLN A 293 -2.17 -2.11 32.65
CA GLN A 293 -1.24 -3.19 32.32
C GLN A 293 -0.03 -3.21 33.26
N GLU A 294 0.56 -2.04 33.51
CA GLU A 294 1.69 -1.88 34.42
C GLU A 294 1.33 -2.26 35.87
N SER A 295 0.17 -1.82 36.34
CA SER A 295 -0.32 -2.13 37.69
C SER A 295 -0.59 -3.63 37.87
N LEU A 296 -1.19 -4.27 36.87
CA LEU A 296 -1.44 -5.71 36.90
C LEU A 296 -0.12 -6.49 36.91
N LYS A 297 0.83 -6.11 36.05
CA LYS A 297 2.15 -6.73 35.98
C LYS A 297 2.93 -6.54 37.29
N PHE A 298 2.90 -5.34 37.87
CA PHE A 298 3.51 -5.08 39.17
C PHE A 298 2.94 -5.98 40.27
N GLY A 299 1.61 -6.08 40.35
CA GLY A 299 0.94 -6.95 41.33
C GLY A 299 1.31 -8.42 41.15
N TYR A 300 1.37 -8.90 39.90
CA TYR A 300 1.82 -10.24 39.57
C TYR A 300 3.27 -10.50 40.01
N ASP A 301 4.19 -9.61 39.67
CA ASP A 301 5.61 -9.75 40.03
C ASP A 301 5.81 -9.76 41.55
N GLU A 302 5.05 -8.95 42.29
CA GLU A 302 5.07 -8.92 43.76
C GLU A 302 4.52 -10.21 44.40
N ILE A 303 3.53 -10.85 43.78
CA ILE A 303 3.02 -12.15 44.23
C ILE A 303 4.10 -13.23 44.03
N LEU A 304 4.73 -13.27 42.84
CA LEU A 304 5.79 -14.24 42.55
C LEU A 304 7.00 -14.11 43.48
N LYS A 305 7.35 -12.89 43.90
CA LYS A 305 8.43 -12.67 44.88
C LYS A 305 8.09 -13.24 46.26
N ARG A 306 6.81 -13.19 46.66
CA ARG A 306 6.36 -13.71 47.97
C ARG A 306 6.18 -15.23 47.95
N HIS A 307 5.86 -15.79 46.79
CA HIS A 307 5.60 -17.23 46.58
C HIS A 307 6.49 -17.78 45.46
N PRO A 308 7.81 -17.89 45.67
CA PRO A 308 8.76 -18.34 44.65
C PRO A 308 8.53 -19.80 44.21
N GLU A 309 7.90 -20.63 45.04
CA GLU A 309 7.44 -21.98 44.69
C GLU A 309 6.44 -21.99 43.52
N ASP A 310 5.67 -20.92 43.33
CA ASP A 310 4.75 -20.78 42.21
C ASP A 310 5.47 -20.33 40.94
N ALA A 311 6.66 -19.72 41.01
CA ALA A 311 7.34 -19.11 39.86
C ALA A 311 7.69 -20.10 38.73
N ASN A 312 7.94 -21.37 39.05
CA ASN A 312 8.26 -22.41 38.06
C ASN A 312 7.03 -23.22 37.59
N ASN A 313 5.85 -23.00 38.20
CA ASN A 313 4.61 -23.75 37.95
C ASN A 313 3.37 -22.83 37.83
N SER A 314 3.58 -21.51 37.62
CA SER A 314 2.54 -20.50 37.89
C SER A 314 1.40 -20.59 36.86
N ASN A 315 0.26 -21.13 37.29
CA ASN A 315 -1.05 -20.85 36.71
C ASN A 315 -1.58 -19.46 37.14
N THR A 316 -0.80 -18.72 37.94
CA THR A 316 -1.15 -17.38 38.40
C THR A 316 -1.30 -16.45 37.21
N ASN A 317 -2.47 -15.82 37.12
CA ASN A 317 -2.76 -14.79 36.14
C ASN A 317 -3.63 -13.73 36.82
N GLY A 318 -3.95 -12.65 36.11
CA GLY A 318 -4.83 -11.63 36.62
C GLY A 318 -5.52 -10.88 35.50
N ALA A 319 -6.61 -10.23 35.85
CA ALA A 319 -7.34 -9.37 34.93
C ALA A 319 -7.66 -8.06 35.64
N LEU A 320 -7.73 -6.97 34.87
CA LEU A 320 -8.07 -5.65 35.36
C LEU A 320 -9.02 -4.98 34.37
N VAL A 321 -10.14 -4.47 34.89
CA VAL A 321 -11.10 -3.66 34.15
C VAL A 321 -11.28 -2.34 34.88
N ALA A 322 -11.10 -1.22 34.17
CA ALA A 322 -11.42 0.11 34.68
C ALA A 322 -12.66 0.63 33.97
N LEU A 323 -13.63 1.14 34.74
CA LEU A 323 -14.90 1.63 34.24
C LEU A 323 -15.10 3.11 34.59
N ASP A 324 -15.81 3.84 33.75
CA ASP A 324 -16.38 5.13 34.12
C ASP A 324 -17.66 4.89 34.94
N ASN A 325 -17.66 5.36 36.19
CA ASN A 325 -18.77 5.15 37.13
C ASN A 325 -20.09 5.82 36.69
N LYS A 326 -20.06 6.80 35.78
CA LYS A 326 -21.25 7.54 35.36
C LYS A 326 -22.06 6.82 34.31
N ASN A 327 -21.39 6.18 33.35
CA ASN A 327 -22.04 5.59 32.18
C ASN A 327 -21.70 4.10 31.96
N GLY A 328 -20.77 3.54 32.74
CA GLY A 328 -20.35 2.15 32.64
C GLY A 328 -19.37 1.87 31.50
N ASP A 329 -18.83 2.90 30.86
CA ASP A 329 -17.88 2.75 29.76
C ASP A 329 -16.59 2.06 30.24
N ILE A 330 -16.05 1.19 29.39
CA ILE A 330 -14.76 0.55 29.64
C ILE A 330 -13.65 1.54 29.29
N LEU A 331 -12.88 1.96 30.29
CA LEU A 331 -11.74 2.87 30.15
C LEU A 331 -10.42 2.13 29.95
N ALA A 332 -10.29 0.93 30.53
CA ALA A 332 -9.17 0.02 30.32
C ALA A 332 -9.62 -1.44 30.51
N LEU A 333 -9.06 -2.35 29.71
CA LEU A 333 -9.33 -3.79 29.76
C LEU A 333 -8.04 -4.58 29.57
N VAL A 334 -7.64 -5.32 30.61
CA VAL A 334 -6.48 -6.21 30.61
C VAL A 334 -6.96 -7.60 31.02
N GLY A 335 -6.86 -8.57 30.12
CA GLY A 335 -7.34 -9.95 30.36
C GLY A 335 -6.30 -10.90 30.97
N GLY A 336 -5.04 -10.46 31.08
CA GLY A 336 -3.92 -11.29 31.48
C GLY A 336 -2.64 -10.49 31.64
N VAL A 337 -1.70 -11.00 32.43
CA VAL A 337 -0.39 -10.38 32.68
C VAL A 337 0.47 -10.33 31.40
N ASP A 338 0.36 -11.36 30.58
CA ASP A 338 1.04 -11.50 29.30
C ASP A 338 -0.01 -11.92 28.26
N TYR A 339 -0.18 -11.10 27.22
CA TYR A 339 -1.13 -11.36 26.14
C TYR A 339 -0.73 -12.54 25.24
N THR A 340 0.55 -12.93 25.26
CA THR A 340 1.06 -14.03 24.43
C THR A 340 0.89 -15.41 25.07
N LYS A 341 0.51 -15.46 26.34
CA LYS A 341 0.21 -16.67 27.10
C LYS A 341 -1.30 -16.86 27.20
#